data_AF-A0A949LYU6-F1
#
_entry.id   AF-A0A949LYU6-F1
#
_cell.length_a   1.000
_cell.length_b   1.000
_cell.length_c   1.000
_cell.angle_alpha   90.00
_cell.angle_beta   90.00
_cell.angle_gamma   90.00
#
_symmetry.space_group_name_H-M   'P 1'
#
loop_
_entity.id
_entity.type
_entity.pdbx_description
1 polymer ?
#
loop_
_entity_poly.entity_id
_entity_poly.type
_entity_poly.pdbx_seq_one_letter_code
_entity_poly.pdbx_strand_id
1 'polypeptide(L)'
;MNMLILASEAKNGWVLPGDINEVIWGTIGFLVVATLIVWKGGPAIKAMWNGRIDRIRTELESAAAARAEAEAKLAAVEADLADADNERRRIVAEARDTAAAVRAQIIAKAGTDAADLRARGAADVEAAKAQATSDLQAEIGVLAIGAAEAVVANALDATTQSQLIDNYIDKVGA
;
A
#
# COMPACT_ATOMS: atom_id res chain seq x y z
N MET A 1 -123.85 1.54 23.27
CA MET A 1 -123.04 0.32 23.47
C MET A 1 -122.07 0.24 22.30
N ASN A 2 -120.76 0.39 22.58
CA ASN A 2 -119.53 0.12 21.82
C ASN A 2 -119.50 0.26 20.28
N MET A 3 -118.67 1.16 19.74
CA MET A 3 -117.24 0.97 19.40
C MET A 3 -116.99 -0.08 18.33
N LEU A 4 -116.59 0.37 17.13
CA LEU A 4 -115.40 -0.12 16.41
C LEU A 4 -115.12 0.79 15.22
N ILE A 5 -114.07 1.59 15.36
CA ILE A 5 -113.41 2.40 14.33
C ILE A 5 -112.26 1.55 13.75
N LEU A 6 -111.83 1.95 12.55
CA LEU A 6 -110.48 1.80 11.96
C LEU A 6 -110.23 0.49 11.21
N ALA A 7 -109.49 0.50 10.10
CA ALA A 7 -109.00 1.59 9.27
C ALA A 7 -108.41 1.00 7.99
N SER A 8 -108.53 1.79 6.93
CA SER A 8 -107.72 1.79 5.71
C SER A 8 -106.32 1.19 5.87
N GLU A 9 -106.02 0.14 5.09
CA GLU A 9 -104.65 -0.29 4.78
C GLU A 9 -103.91 0.82 4.00
N ALA A 10 -102.86 1.37 4.59
CA ALA A 10 -101.87 2.16 3.85
C ALA A 10 -100.82 1.22 3.24
N LYS A 11 -100.55 1.39 1.93
CA LYS A 11 -99.52 0.67 1.18
C LYS A 11 -98.13 1.01 1.74
N ASN A 12 -97.48 0.01 2.33
CA ASN A 12 -96.08 0.10 2.74
C ASN A 12 -95.19 -0.13 1.51
N GLY A 13 -94.48 0.90 1.05
CA GLY A 13 -93.53 0.80 -0.06
C GLY A 13 -92.22 0.13 0.37
N TRP A 14 -91.56 -0.58 -0.56
CA TRP A 14 -90.32 -1.37 -0.36
C TRP A 14 -89.15 -0.61 0.31
N VAL A 15 -89.16 0.72 0.36
CA VAL A 15 -88.08 1.52 0.97
C VAL A 15 -88.57 2.48 2.06
N LEU A 16 -89.85 2.88 2.08
CA LEU A 16 -90.37 3.87 3.03
C LEU A 16 -91.80 3.52 3.48
N PRO A 17 -92.08 3.51 4.80
CA PRO A 17 -93.44 3.32 5.31
C PRO A 17 -94.34 4.50 4.90
N GLY A 18 -95.62 4.21 4.65
CA GLY A 18 -96.61 5.22 4.22
C GLY A 18 -97.01 6.22 5.31
N ASP A 19 -96.69 5.90 6.58
CA ASP A 19 -96.99 6.74 7.73
C ASP A 19 -95.85 7.72 8.02
N ILE A 20 -96.14 9.02 7.91
CA ILE A 20 -95.17 10.10 8.08
C ILE A 20 -94.51 10.10 9.47
N ASN A 21 -95.20 9.58 10.49
CA ASN A 21 -94.69 9.46 11.86
C ASN A 21 -93.56 8.43 11.98
N GLU A 22 -93.64 7.31 11.26
CA GLU A 22 -92.58 6.29 11.27
C GLU A 22 -91.32 6.80 10.58
N VAL A 23 -91.47 7.59 9.51
CA VAL A 23 -90.36 8.25 8.84
C VAL A 23 -89.67 9.26 9.75
N ILE A 24 -90.43 10.04 10.54
CA ILE A 24 -89.87 11.03 11.49
C ILE A 24 -89.08 10.33 12.59
N TRP A 25 -89.67 9.35 13.29
CA TRP A 25 -88.99 8.63 14.37
C TRP A 25 -87.83 7.76 13.86
N GLY A 26 -87.96 7.15 12.68
CA GLY A 26 -86.88 6.41 12.01
C GLY A 26 -85.71 7.32 11.63
N THR A 27 -85.98 8.53 11.13
CA THR A 27 -84.93 9.51 10.81
C THR A 27 -84.22 10.01 12.08
N ILE A 28 -84.97 10.25 13.17
CA ILE A 28 -84.38 10.63 14.46
C ILE A 28 -83.47 9.50 14.98
N GLY A 29 -83.94 8.25 14.96
CA GLY A 29 -83.15 7.09 15.36
C GLY A 29 -81.88 6.92 14.52
N PHE A 30 -81.99 7.08 13.19
CA PHE A 30 -80.86 7.06 12.27
C PHE A 30 -79.85 8.16 12.60
N LEU A 31 -80.30 9.41 12.83
CA LEU A 31 -79.42 10.52 13.17
C LEU A 31 -78.73 10.33 14.51
N VAL A 32 -79.39 9.75 15.52
CA VAL A 32 -78.77 9.44 16.81
C VAL A 32 -77.65 8.41 16.62
N VAL A 33 -77.90 7.31 15.91
CA VAL A 33 -76.88 6.29 15.64
C VAL A 33 -75.74 6.84 14.78
N ALA A 34 -76.06 7.60 13.73
CA ALA A 34 -75.07 8.24 12.86
C ALA A 34 -74.18 9.21 13.64
N THR A 35 -74.76 10.01 14.53
CA THR A 35 -74.02 10.96 15.37
C THR A 35 -73.11 10.22 16.35
N LEU A 36 -73.58 9.13 16.97
CA LEU A 36 -72.75 8.30 17.85
C LEU A 36 -71.58 7.63 17.11
N ILE A 37 -71.80 7.16 15.88
CA ILE A 37 -70.74 6.57 15.03
C ILE A 37 -69.72 7.62 14.61
N VAL A 38 -70.16 8.80 14.18
CA VAL A 38 -69.22 9.88 13.81
C VAL A 38 -68.45 10.38 15.03
N TRP A 39 -69.11 10.51 16.19
CA TRP A 39 -68.48 10.97 17.42
C TRP A 39 -67.45 9.97 17.96
N LYS A 40 -67.77 8.67 17.98
CA LYS A 40 -66.86 7.64 18.53
C LYS A 40 -65.90 7.05 17.50
N GLY A 41 -66.34 6.90 16.25
CA GLY A 41 -65.57 6.32 15.14
C GLY A 41 -64.75 7.35 14.33
N GLY A 42 -65.19 8.61 14.28
CA GLY A 42 -64.45 9.70 13.63
C GLY A 42 -62.98 9.85 14.08
N PRO A 43 -62.65 9.83 15.39
CA PRO A 43 -61.25 9.91 15.82
C PRO A 43 -60.43 8.67 15.43
N ALA A 44 -61.00 7.47 15.45
CA ALA A 44 -60.31 6.24 15.05
C ALA A 44 -59.97 6.21 13.56
N ILE A 45 -60.91 6.66 12.72
CA ILE A 45 -60.67 6.82 11.27
C ILE A 45 -59.59 7.88 11.05
N LYS A 46 -59.71 9.07 11.63
CA LYS A 46 -58.71 10.13 11.48
C LYS A 46 -57.30 9.69 11.92
N ALA A 47 -57.19 8.95 13.02
CA ALA A 47 -55.93 8.40 13.50
C ALA A 47 -55.31 7.39 12.51
N MET A 48 -56.12 6.51 11.91
CA MET A 48 -55.64 5.57 10.90
C MET A 48 -55.13 6.28 9.63
N TRP A 49 -55.85 7.30 9.15
CA TRP A 49 -55.45 8.08 7.98
C TRP A 49 -54.17 8.88 8.24
N ASN A 50 -54.08 9.57 9.38
CA ASN A 50 -52.87 10.30 9.77
C ASN A 50 -51.69 9.36 9.96
N GLY A 51 -51.89 8.20 10.61
CA GLY A 51 -50.82 7.21 10.76
C GLY A 51 -50.31 6.65 9.44
N ARG A 52 -51.15 6.52 8.42
CA ARG A 52 -50.70 6.17 7.05
C ARG A 52 -49.90 7.30 6.40
N ILE A 53 -50.38 8.54 6.53
CA ILE A 53 -49.69 9.72 5.97
C ILE A 53 -48.31 9.87 6.61
N ASP A 54 -48.23 9.75 7.94
CA ASP A 54 -46.98 9.89 8.67
C ASP A 54 -46.00 8.76 8.32
N ARG A 55 -46.46 7.50 8.20
CA ARG A 55 -45.61 6.40 7.72
C ARG A 55 -45.06 6.66 6.33
N ILE A 56 -45.89 7.07 5.37
CA ILE A 56 -45.43 7.37 4.00
C ILE A 56 -44.43 8.53 4.02
N ARG A 57 -44.67 9.56 4.83
CA ARG A 57 -43.73 10.68 4.97
C ARG A 57 -42.40 10.23 5.54
N THR A 58 -42.41 9.44 6.61
CA THR A 58 -41.19 8.90 7.23
C THR A 58 -40.45 7.96 6.27
N GLU A 59 -41.16 7.10 5.54
CA GLU A 59 -40.56 6.23 4.53
C GLU A 59 -39.93 7.04 3.38
N LEU A 60 -40.61 8.09 2.91
CA LEU A 60 -40.07 8.96 1.87
C LEU A 60 -38.84 9.75 2.35
N GLU A 61 -38.89 10.30 3.57
CA GLU A 61 -37.79 11.03 4.19
C GLU A 61 -36.58 10.12 4.42
N SER A 62 -36.79 8.92 4.96
CA SER A 62 -35.73 7.93 5.16
C SER A 62 -35.14 7.44 3.84
N ALA A 63 -35.96 7.23 2.79
CA ALA A 63 -35.48 6.89 1.46
C ALA A 63 -34.67 8.03 0.83
N ALA A 64 -35.10 9.28 1.01
CA ALA A 64 -34.36 10.46 0.55
C ALA A 64 -33.02 10.60 1.28
N ALA A 65 -33.02 10.43 2.61
CA ALA A 65 -31.81 10.45 3.43
C ALA A 65 -30.84 9.33 3.03
N ALA A 66 -31.34 8.10 2.83
CA ALA A 66 -30.53 6.97 2.39
C ALA A 66 -29.92 7.19 0.99
N ARG A 67 -30.68 7.80 0.07
CA ARG A 67 -30.14 8.20 -1.25
C ARG A 67 -29.05 9.25 -1.12
N ALA A 68 -29.28 10.30 -0.35
CA ALA A 68 -28.29 11.36 -0.14
C ALA A 68 -27.01 10.81 0.50
N GLU A 69 -27.14 9.91 1.48
CA GLU A 69 -25.99 9.25 2.11
C GLU A 69 -25.25 8.34 1.12
N ALA A 70 -25.96 7.60 0.27
CA ALA A 70 -25.35 6.76 -0.75
C ALA A 70 -24.61 7.59 -1.81
N GLU A 71 -25.18 8.70 -2.26
CA GLU A 71 -24.55 9.64 -3.20
C GLU A 71 -23.30 10.28 -2.57
N ALA A 72 -23.38 10.70 -1.30
CA ALA A 72 -22.24 11.25 -0.58
C ALA A 72 -21.10 10.22 -0.42
N LYS A 73 -21.44 8.96 -0.09
CA LYS A 73 -20.47 7.86 0.00
C LYS A 73 -19.85 7.53 -1.35
N LEU A 74 -20.64 7.55 -2.43
CA LEU A 74 -20.13 7.32 -3.78
C LEU A 74 -19.15 8.41 -4.19
N ALA A 75 -19.50 9.68 -3.96
CA ALA A 75 -18.61 10.81 -4.23
C ALA A 75 -17.30 10.73 -3.41
N ALA A 76 -17.37 10.32 -2.14
CA ALA A 76 -16.19 10.11 -1.30
C ALA A 76 -15.30 8.98 -1.84
N VAL A 77 -15.88 7.84 -2.24
CA VAL A 77 -15.12 6.72 -2.82
C VAL A 77 -14.50 7.09 -4.16
N GLU A 78 -15.20 7.84 -5.00
CA GLU A 78 -14.66 8.34 -6.27
C GLU A 78 -13.48 9.30 -6.06
N ALA A 79 -13.57 10.19 -5.06
CA ALA A 79 -12.48 11.07 -4.66
C ALA A 79 -11.28 10.27 -4.12
N ASP A 80 -11.52 9.33 -3.20
CA ASP A 80 -10.49 8.46 -2.63
C ASP A 80 -9.78 7.63 -3.72
N LEU A 81 -10.53 7.16 -4.74
CA LEU A 81 -9.97 6.41 -5.86
C LEU A 81 -9.08 7.30 -6.74
N ALA A 82 -9.51 8.54 -7.02
CA ALA A 82 -8.71 9.50 -7.78
C ALA A 82 -7.41 9.87 -7.03
N ASP A 83 -7.50 10.07 -5.72
CA ASP A 83 -6.35 10.36 -4.88
C ASP A 83 -5.40 9.15 -4.79
N ALA A 84 -5.93 7.93 -4.66
CA ALA A 84 -5.14 6.71 -4.68
C ALA A 84 -4.41 6.51 -6.03
N ASP A 85 -5.03 6.87 -7.15
CA ASP A 85 -4.40 6.83 -8.47
C ASP A 85 -3.26 7.83 -8.61
N ASN A 86 -3.46 9.05 -8.12
CA ASN A 86 -2.42 10.08 -8.08
C ASN A 86 -1.26 9.65 -7.20
N GLU A 87 -1.56 9.10 -6.01
CA GLU A 87 -0.54 8.64 -5.08
C GLU A 87 0.25 7.46 -5.64
N ARG A 88 -0.42 6.49 -6.28
CA ARG A 88 0.27 5.40 -7.00
C ARG A 88 1.23 5.94 -8.06
N ARG A 89 0.80 6.91 -8.87
CA ARG A 89 1.66 7.52 -9.90
C ARG A 89 2.86 8.21 -9.27
N ARG A 90 2.66 8.93 -8.16
CA ARG A 90 3.73 9.58 -7.40
C ARG A 90 4.74 8.58 -6.87
N ILE A 91 4.27 7.52 -6.19
CA ILE A 91 5.14 6.47 -5.63
C ILE A 91 5.95 5.79 -6.75
N VAL A 92 5.32 5.49 -7.89
CA VAL A 92 6.03 4.85 -9.02
C VAL A 92 7.07 5.80 -9.63
N ALA A 93 6.78 7.10 -9.73
CA ALA A 93 7.74 8.09 -10.20
C ALA A 93 8.94 8.22 -9.25
N GLU A 94 8.69 8.37 -7.95
CA GLU A 94 9.73 8.47 -6.92
C GLU A 94 10.60 7.20 -6.85
N ALA A 95 9.99 6.03 -6.98
CA ALA A 95 10.71 4.76 -7.02
C ALA A 95 11.62 4.66 -8.25
N ARG A 96 11.18 5.16 -9.41
CA ARG A 96 12.00 5.20 -10.64
C ARG A 96 13.17 6.17 -10.49
N ASP A 97 12.95 7.34 -9.93
CA ASP A 97 14.00 8.34 -9.71
C ASP A 97 15.03 7.82 -8.70
N THR A 98 14.56 7.21 -7.62
CA THR A 98 15.43 6.57 -6.62
C THR A 98 16.21 5.41 -7.22
N ALA A 99 15.57 4.55 -8.02
CA ALA A 99 16.26 3.45 -8.70
C ALA A 99 17.33 3.96 -9.68
N ALA A 100 17.05 5.03 -10.43
CA ALA A 100 18.01 5.65 -11.31
C ALA A 100 19.21 6.24 -10.54
N ALA A 101 18.96 6.92 -9.42
CA ALA A 101 19.99 7.48 -8.55
C ALA A 101 20.86 6.38 -7.93
N VAL A 102 20.26 5.31 -7.41
CA VAL A 102 20.97 4.15 -6.84
C VAL A 102 21.80 3.46 -7.92
N ARG A 103 21.25 3.26 -9.12
CA ARG A 103 22.00 2.69 -10.24
C ARG A 103 23.22 3.53 -10.60
N ALA A 104 23.06 4.85 -10.68
CA ALA A 104 24.16 5.77 -10.96
C ALA A 104 25.25 5.70 -9.86
N GLN A 105 24.85 5.69 -8.58
CA GLN A 105 25.77 5.54 -7.46
C GLN A 105 26.53 4.20 -7.49
N ILE A 106 25.85 3.09 -7.78
CA ILE A 106 26.48 1.76 -7.88
C ILE A 106 27.51 1.75 -9.00
N ILE A 107 27.17 2.29 -10.18
CA ILE A 107 28.10 2.34 -11.31
C ILE A 107 29.31 3.23 -10.99
N ALA A 108 29.08 4.39 -10.38
CA ALA A 108 30.16 5.28 -9.97
C ALA A 108 31.10 4.61 -8.96
N LYS A 109 30.53 3.99 -7.91
CA LYS A 109 31.30 3.25 -6.90
C LYS A 109 32.07 2.09 -7.51
N ALA A 110 31.44 1.28 -8.36
CA ALA A 110 32.11 0.18 -9.05
C ALA A 110 33.26 0.67 -9.94
N GLY A 111 33.10 1.84 -10.58
CA GLY A 111 34.16 2.49 -11.35
C GLY A 111 35.36 2.88 -10.47
N THR A 112 35.10 3.51 -9.33
CA THR A 112 36.15 3.86 -8.35
C THR A 112 36.83 2.61 -7.80
N ASP A 113 36.07 1.61 -7.35
CA ASP A 113 36.60 0.38 -6.77
C ASP A 113 37.47 -0.38 -7.81
N ALA A 114 37.06 -0.39 -9.08
CA ALA A 114 37.83 -0.99 -10.17
C ALA A 114 39.12 -0.22 -10.46
N ALA A 115 39.10 1.11 -10.40
CA ALA A 115 40.29 1.95 -10.58
C ALA A 115 41.28 1.73 -9.43
N ASP A 116 40.79 1.71 -8.18
CA ASP A 116 41.60 1.45 -6.99
C ASP A 116 42.23 0.06 -7.02
N LEU A 117 41.45 -0.96 -7.42
CA LEU A 117 41.95 -2.32 -7.57
C LEU A 117 43.07 -2.40 -8.61
N ARG A 118 42.91 -1.72 -9.76
CA ARG A 118 43.96 -1.66 -10.80
C ARG A 118 45.21 -0.94 -10.31
N ALA A 119 45.05 0.17 -9.58
CA ALA A 119 46.17 0.92 -9.04
C ALA A 119 46.97 0.09 -8.02
N ARG A 120 46.27 -0.60 -7.11
CA ARG A 120 46.89 -1.53 -6.14
C ARG A 120 47.58 -2.70 -6.85
N GLY A 121 46.89 -3.34 -7.79
CA GLY A 121 47.49 -4.44 -8.56
C GLY A 121 48.74 -4.03 -9.35
N ALA A 122 48.75 -2.82 -9.91
CA ALA A 122 49.95 -2.29 -10.58
C ALA A 122 51.11 -2.06 -9.59
N ALA A 123 50.82 -1.53 -8.40
CA ALA A 123 51.81 -1.35 -7.35
C ALA A 123 52.35 -2.70 -6.84
N ASP A 124 51.48 -3.69 -6.65
CA ASP A 124 51.86 -5.04 -6.20
C ASP A 124 52.74 -5.74 -7.24
N VAL A 125 52.43 -5.60 -8.54
CA VAL A 125 53.25 -6.13 -9.63
C VAL A 125 54.63 -5.49 -9.64
N GLU A 126 54.72 -4.18 -9.45
CA GLU A 126 56.01 -3.49 -9.43
C GLU A 126 56.85 -3.89 -8.21
N ALA A 127 56.22 -4.01 -7.04
CA ALA A 127 56.87 -4.53 -5.84
C ALA A 127 57.37 -5.98 -6.03
N ALA A 128 56.54 -6.84 -6.64
CA ALA A 128 56.92 -8.22 -6.94
C ALA A 128 58.09 -8.33 -7.92
N LYS A 129 58.14 -7.47 -8.95
CA LYS A 129 59.28 -7.40 -9.88
C LYS A 129 60.56 -6.96 -9.17
N ALA A 130 60.47 -5.93 -8.32
CA ALA A 130 61.62 -5.45 -7.56
C ALA A 130 62.16 -6.56 -6.64
N GLN A 131 61.26 -7.28 -5.94
CA GLN A 131 61.63 -8.41 -5.10
C GLN A 131 62.28 -9.53 -5.93
N ALA A 132 61.65 -9.97 -7.02
CA ALA A 132 62.19 -11.02 -7.88
C ALA A 132 63.57 -10.66 -8.46
N THR A 133 63.78 -9.38 -8.80
CA THR A 133 65.08 -8.89 -9.28
C THR A 133 66.13 -8.95 -8.17
N SER A 134 65.78 -8.56 -6.95
CA SER A 134 66.66 -8.66 -5.78
C SER A 134 67.02 -10.12 -5.48
N ASP A 135 66.05 -11.03 -5.55
CA ASP A 135 66.25 -12.46 -5.31
C ASP A 135 67.19 -13.07 -6.37
N LEU A 136 67.00 -12.73 -7.66
CA LEU A 136 67.89 -13.14 -8.74
C LEU A 136 69.32 -12.61 -8.55
N GLN A 137 69.48 -11.35 -8.12
CA GLN A 137 70.80 -10.79 -7.85
C GLN A 137 71.51 -11.51 -6.70
N ALA A 138 70.77 -11.86 -5.64
CA ALA A 138 71.31 -12.62 -4.52
C ALA A 138 71.75 -14.02 -4.95
N GLU A 139 70.93 -14.72 -5.75
CA GLU A 139 71.24 -16.06 -6.26
C GLU A 139 72.45 -16.06 -7.21
N ILE A 140 72.52 -15.08 -8.12
CA ILE A 140 73.70 -14.88 -8.98
C ILE A 140 74.95 -14.60 -8.15
N GLY A 141 74.84 -13.81 -7.08
CA GLY A 141 75.95 -13.52 -6.17
C GLY A 141 76.52 -14.79 -5.52
N VAL A 142 75.64 -15.68 -5.03
CA VAL A 142 76.04 -16.97 -4.47
C VAL A 142 76.72 -17.85 -5.52
N LEU A 143 76.14 -17.94 -6.74
CA LEU A 143 76.73 -18.71 -7.84
C LEU A 143 78.09 -18.16 -8.28
N ALA A 144 78.25 -16.84 -8.34
CA ALA A 144 79.49 -16.18 -8.71
C ALA A 144 80.60 -16.42 -7.68
N ILE A 145 80.28 -16.35 -6.37
CA ILE A 145 81.21 -16.67 -5.29
C ILE A 145 81.65 -18.14 -5.40
N GLY A 146 80.70 -19.07 -5.55
CA GLY A 146 81.02 -20.49 -5.70
C GLY A 146 81.88 -20.80 -6.94
N ALA A 147 81.63 -20.11 -8.06
CA ALA A 147 82.47 -20.23 -9.25
C ALA A 147 83.88 -19.65 -9.03
N ALA A 148 84.00 -18.51 -8.35
CA ALA A 148 85.30 -17.92 -8.00
C ALA A 148 86.11 -18.82 -7.06
N GLU A 149 85.47 -19.40 -6.04
CA GLU A 149 86.09 -20.39 -5.14
C GLU A 149 86.62 -21.60 -5.92
N ALA A 150 85.84 -22.13 -6.87
CA ALA A 150 86.27 -23.23 -7.72
C ALA A 150 87.47 -22.88 -8.63
N VAL A 151 87.53 -21.66 -9.17
CA VAL A 151 88.67 -21.19 -9.97
C VAL A 151 89.92 -21.02 -9.11
N VAL A 152 89.80 -20.37 -7.94
CA VAL A 152 90.92 -20.19 -7.00
C VAL A 152 91.45 -21.54 -6.53
N ALA A 153 90.58 -22.49 -6.19
CA ALA A 153 90.98 -23.84 -5.80
C ALA A 153 91.75 -24.58 -6.91
N ASN A 154 91.36 -24.40 -8.18
CA ASN A 154 92.06 -25.00 -9.32
C ASN A 154 93.37 -24.28 -9.69
N ALA A 155 93.51 -22.99 -9.38
CA ALA A 155 94.71 -22.19 -9.65
C ALA A 155 95.79 -22.31 -8.56
N LEU A 156 95.46 -22.89 -7.40
CA LEU A 156 96.36 -23.11 -6.29
C LEU A 156 97.23 -24.36 -6.51
N ASP A 157 98.27 -24.22 -7.34
CA ASP A 157 99.40 -25.15 -7.42
C ASP A 157 100.45 -24.80 -6.34
N ALA A 158 101.30 -25.75 -5.97
CA ALA A 158 102.41 -25.57 -5.01
C ALA A 158 103.30 -24.37 -5.37
N THR A 159 103.44 -24.06 -6.67
CA THR A 159 104.20 -22.89 -7.17
C THR A 159 103.50 -21.55 -6.88
N THR A 160 102.18 -21.48 -7.01
CA THR A 160 101.37 -20.28 -6.73
C THR A 160 101.34 -19.97 -5.24
N GLN A 161 101.34 -21.00 -4.40
CA GLN A 161 101.33 -20.84 -2.94
C GLN A 161 102.63 -20.20 -2.40
N SER A 162 103.79 -20.54 -2.97
CA SER A 162 105.07 -19.86 -2.64
C SER A 162 105.07 -18.39 -3.06
N GLN A 163 104.57 -18.06 -4.26
CA GLN A 163 104.51 -16.66 -4.73
C GLN A 163 103.57 -15.76 -3.91
N LEU A 164 102.50 -16.33 -3.36
CA LEU A 164 101.58 -15.62 -2.46
C LEU A 164 102.22 -15.33 -1.10
N ILE A 165 103.05 -16.26 -0.57
CA ILE A 165 103.80 -16.07 0.67
C ILE A 165 104.83 -14.95 0.49
N ASP A 166 105.59 -14.96 -0.60
CA ASP A 166 106.59 -13.92 -0.88
C ASP A 166 105.93 -12.54 -1.04
N ASN A 167 104.81 -12.43 -1.77
CA ASN A 167 104.07 -11.17 -1.90
C ASN A 167 103.45 -10.66 -0.59
N TYR A 168 103.04 -11.56 0.32
CA TYR A 168 102.55 -11.16 1.64
C TYR A 168 103.71 -10.66 2.52
N ILE A 169 104.86 -11.32 2.48
CA ILE A 169 106.07 -10.89 3.18
C ILE A 169 106.50 -9.50 2.69
N ASP A 170 106.46 -9.25 1.38
CA ASP A 170 106.79 -7.93 0.80
C ASP A 170 105.77 -6.83 1.16
N LYS A 171 104.47 -7.14 1.30
CA LYS A 171 103.44 -6.15 1.64
C LYS A 171 103.32 -5.83 3.14
N VAL A 172 103.71 -6.76 4.01
CA VAL A 172 103.64 -6.60 5.48
C VAL A 172 105.02 -6.33 6.10
N GLY A 173 106.10 -6.56 5.34
CA GLY A 173 107.48 -6.23 5.70
C GLY A 173 107.93 -4.81 5.33
N ALA A 174 107.04 -3.99 4.75
CA ALA A 174 107.20 -2.55 4.54
C ALA A 174 106.27 -1.76 5.47
#